data_AF-A0A419W4S0-F1
#
_entry.id   AF-A0A419W4S0-F1
#
_cell.length_a   1.000
_cell.length_b   1.000
_cell.length_c   1.000
_cell.angle_alpha   90.00
_cell.angle_beta   90.00
_cell.angle_gamma   90.00
#
_symmetry.space_group_name_H-M   'P 1'
#
loop_
_entity.id
_entity.type
_entity.pdbx_description
1 polymer ?
#
loop_
_entity_poly.entity_id
_entity_poly.type
_entity_poly.pdbx_seq_one_letter_code
_entity_poly.pdbx_strand_id
1 'polypeptide(L)'
;MKMQRIVILLIALFTGVSSYAQSSANEQKAFQNFKQAREAYDQGNYETAADLLLQTKELLGSTNIRIQPMLIKSLVKIENWQQAKIEIPAYFALNPDPELVEYQEIKSLQSTVLSEAQKEDNAWALAVDRHNTEKYKAYLETYPYGAHRADAEKSIQDINSQLDNAAYQKAISDGSQQALSFYLSNYPDGSHRDEVSRRLSERKENDLYQKAKNNNYVENYEDYIRQYPNGKYASEAKQIIENSYFKIAEEAYAEKDYYQARNFYRKYQENYPNGANSKIVASKLKKTESKLNQKGARFLLYTYDTESPIGISTIRLNVNKLGFYYNLKMNSDIFKFSSVSYDVDDNGESDRPGDIKMTGEKLYANVALSIGATFKLAYPLYGYLGAGFGYYPVYEEAKVYYSSSGDYWENDWLKNTDQTESVFFPEGGLLLNLGNKMVLKYGVMYHEEIVHQFGIGIKF
;
A
#
# COMPACT_ATOMS: atom_id res chain seq x y z
N MET A 1 -28.15 76.29 -62.75
CA MET A 1 -28.86 74.99 -62.81
C MET A 1 -28.18 74.03 -63.79
N LYS A 2 -26.94 73.58 -63.53
CA LYS A 2 -26.19 72.64 -64.40
C LYS A 2 -25.30 71.62 -63.66
N MET A 3 -25.24 71.64 -62.32
CA MET A 3 -24.34 70.77 -61.54
C MET A 3 -25.04 69.60 -60.83
N GLN A 4 -26.36 69.64 -60.63
CA GLN A 4 -27.11 68.55 -59.97
C GLN A 4 -27.54 67.39 -60.89
N ARG A 5 -27.46 67.54 -62.23
CA ARG A 5 -27.76 66.45 -63.18
C ARG A 5 -26.55 65.56 -63.51
N ILE A 6 -25.32 66.00 -63.23
CA ILE A 6 -24.10 65.24 -63.56
C ILE A 6 -23.70 64.29 -62.42
N VAL A 7 -24.00 64.62 -61.16
CA VAL A 7 -23.70 63.74 -60.00
C VAL A 7 -24.65 62.55 -59.91
N ILE A 8 -25.91 62.68 -60.37
CA ILE A 8 -26.88 61.57 -60.43
C ILE A 8 -26.56 60.59 -61.57
N LEU A 9 -25.96 61.06 -62.69
CA LEU A 9 -25.52 60.17 -63.78
C LEU A 9 -24.24 59.38 -63.42
N LEU A 10 -23.33 59.94 -62.63
CA LEU A 10 -22.09 59.26 -62.22
C LEU A 10 -22.29 58.19 -61.14
N ILE A 11 -23.27 58.36 -60.24
CA ILE A 11 -23.64 57.33 -59.25
C ILE A 11 -24.40 56.17 -59.91
N ALA A 12 -25.25 56.44 -60.92
CA ALA A 12 -25.94 55.41 -61.69
C ALA A 12 -25.02 54.61 -62.63
N LEU A 13 -23.95 55.22 -63.15
CA LEU A 13 -22.91 54.52 -63.91
C LEU A 13 -21.99 53.68 -62.99
N PHE A 14 -21.66 54.15 -61.78
CA PHE A 14 -20.84 53.35 -60.85
C PHE A 14 -21.61 52.16 -60.27
N THR A 15 -22.89 52.31 -59.92
CA THR A 15 -23.72 51.18 -59.45
C THR A 15 -24.03 50.19 -60.57
N GLY A 16 -24.29 50.68 -61.80
CA GLY A 16 -24.54 49.85 -62.98
C GLY A 16 -23.32 49.05 -63.45
N VAL A 17 -22.11 49.59 -63.33
CA VAL A 17 -20.86 48.88 -63.69
C VAL A 17 -20.49 47.85 -62.62
N SER A 18 -20.74 48.11 -61.33
CA SER A 18 -20.55 47.12 -60.27
C SER A 18 -21.55 45.96 -60.34
N SER A 19 -22.83 46.23 -60.64
CA SER A 19 -23.83 45.17 -60.82
C SER A 19 -23.59 44.33 -62.07
N TYR A 20 -23.13 44.96 -63.16
CA TYR A 20 -22.80 44.25 -64.40
C TYR A 20 -21.54 43.39 -64.26
N ALA A 21 -20.49 43.91 -63.60
CA ALA A 21 -19.28 43.13 -63.29
C ALA A 21 -19.61 41.94 -62.36
N GLN A 22 -20.49 42.15 -61.38
CA GLN A 22 -20.93 41.08 -60.48
C GLN A 22 -21.83 40.03 -61.18
N SER A 23 -22.71 40.45 -62.09
CA SER A 23 -23.48 39.54 -62.96
C SER A 23 -22.55 38.69 -63.83
N SER A 24 -21.56 39.32 -64.48
CA SER A 24 -20.61 38.61 -65.33
C SER A 24 -19.73 37.61 -64.56
N ALA A 25 -19.38 37.94 -63.31
CA ALA A 25 -18.64 37.03 -62.43
C ALA A 25 -19.49 35.85 -61.95
N ASN A 26 -20.78 36.09 -61.64
CA ASN A 26 -21.71 35.04 -61.24
C ASN A 26 -22.04 34.10 -62.41
N GLU A 27 -22.23 34.63 -63.61
CA GLU A 27 -22.42 33.84 -64.83
C GLU A 27 -21.20 32.96 -65.14
N GLN A 28 -19.98 33.50 -65.00
CA GLN A 28 -18.76 32.72 -65.19
C GLN A 28 -18.64 31.58 -64.16
N LYS A 29 -18.95 31.84 -62.89
CA LYS A 29 -18.97 30.81 -61.84
C LYS A 29 -20.05 29.77 -62.07
N ALA A 30 -21.26 30.19 -62.43
CA ALA A 30 -22.37 29.29 -62.77
C ALA A 30 -22.00 28.37 -63.94
N PHE A 31 -21.32 28.90 -64.97
CA PHE A 31 -20.83 28.09 -66.08
C PHE A 31 -19.79 27.04 -65.65
N GLN A 32 -18.85 27.42 -64.78
CA GLN A 32 -17.88 26.46 -64.23
C GLN A 32 -18.56 25.39 -63.37
N ASN A 33 -19.47 25.79 -62.47
CA ASN A 33 -20.24 24.87 -61.64
C ASN A 33 -21.05 23.89 -62.50
N PHE A 34 -21.71 24.37 -63.56
CA PHE A 34 -22.44 23.50 -64.48
C PHE A 34 -21.54 22.49 -65.19
N LYS A 35 -20.34 22.93 -65.64
CA LYS A 35 -19.36 22.02 -66.28
C LYS A 35 -18.92 20.93 -65.31
N GLN A 36 -18.56 21.31 -64.08
CA GLN A 36 -18.17 20.37 -63.03
C GLN A 36 -19.33 19.45 -62.63
N ALA A 37 -20.55 19.98 -62.56
CA ALA A 37 -21.74 19.18 -62.25
C ALA A 37 -21.99 18.12 -63.31
N ARG A 38 -21.78 18.44 -64.58
CA ARG A 38 -21.90 17.49 -65.68
C ARG A 38 -20.83 16.40 -65.59
N GLU A 39 -19.58 16.77 -65.35
CA GLU A 39 -18.49 15.81 -65.13
C GLU A 39 -18.80 14.89 -63.94
N ALA A 40 -19.30 15.43 -62.83
CA ALA A 40 -19.73 14.66 -61.66
C ALA A 40 -20.91 13.72 -61.98
N TYR A 41 -21.90 14.21 -62.72
CA TYR A 41 -23.06 13.43 -63.16
C TYR A 41 -22.64 12.24 -64.03
N ASP A 42 -21.77 12.48 -65.01
CA ASP A 42 -21.25 11.46 -65.92
C ASP A 42 -20.40 10.40 -65.18
N GLN A 43 -19.76 10.80 -64.06
CA GLN A 43 -19.03 9.90 -63.16
C GLN A 43 -19.93 9.17 -62.15
N GLY A 44 -21.24 9.43 -62.14
CA GLY A 44 -22.19 8.87 -61.18
C GLY A 44 -22.11 9.49 -59.78
N ASN A 45 -21.39 10.60 -59.61
CA ASN A 45 -21.36 11.38 -58.39
C ASN A 45 -22.55 12.37 -58.37
N TYR A 46 -23.73 11.81 -58.14
CA TYR A 46 -24.99 12.55 -58.20
C TYR A 46 -25.16 13.59 -57.09
N GLU A 47 -24.50 13.40 -55.94
CA GLU A 47 -24.50 14.37 -54.82
C GLU A 47 -23.80 15.65 -55.26
N THR A 48 -22.54 15.53 -55.69
CA THR A 48 -21.76 16.69 -56.17
C THR A 48 -22.43 17.33 -57.39
N ALA A 49 -23.03 16.53 -58.28
CA ALA A 49 -23.79 17.05 -59.40
C ALA A 49 -25.01 17.87 -58.94
N ALA A 50 -25.81 17.37 -58.00
CA ALA A 50 -26.98 18.08 -57.47
C ALA A 50 -26.58 19.39 -56.78
N ASP A 51 -25.57 19.36 -55.91
CA ASP A 51 -25.10 20.54 -55.17
C ASP A 51 -24.61 21.64 -56.11
N LEU A 52 -23.76 21.28 -57.08
CA LEU A 52 -23.25 22.24 -58.06
C LEU A 52 -24.37 22.81 -58.94
N LEU A 53 -25.40 22.02 -59.27
CA LEU A 53 -26.55 22.49 -60.05
C LEU A 53 -27.47 23.41 -59.25
N LEU A 54 -27.68 23.14 -57.96
CA LEU A 54 -28.41 24.04 -57.06
C LEU A 54 -27.67 25.37 -56.91
N GLN A 55 -26.35 25.34 -56.71
CA GLN A 55 -25.51 26.55 -56.67
C GLN A 55 -25.54 27.29 -58.01
N THR A 56 -25.51 26.56 -59.13
CA THR A 56 -25.63 27.17 -60.47
C THR A 56 -26.95 27.92 -60.62
N LYS A 57 -28.06 27.30 -60.21
CA LYS A 57 -29.40 27.91 -60.25
C LYS A 57 -29.47 29.14 -59.35
N GLU A 58 -28.87 29.10 -58.16
CA GLU A 58 -28.79 30.24 -57.24
C GLU A 58 -28.00 31.41 -57.83
N LEU A 59 -26.80 31.14 -58.38
CA LEU A 59 -25.93 32.15 -58.99
C LEU A 59 -26.58 32.85 -60.19
N LEU A 60 -27.38 32.13 -60.98
CA LEU A 60 -28.10 32.67 -62.14
C LEU A 60 -29.42 33.37 -61.77
N GLY A 61 -29.91 33.21 -60.54
CA GLY A 61 -31.22 33.68 -60.09
C GLY A 61 -32.41 33.06 -60.83
N SER A 62 -32.16 32.13 -61.76
CA SER A 62 -33.14 31.47 -62.62
C SER A 62 -32.59 30.13 -63.11
N THR A 63 -33.45 29.27 -63.67
CA THR A 63 -33.05 27.97 -64.24
C THR A 63 -33.35 27.94 -65.75
N ASN A 64 -32.92 26.88 -66.43
CA ASN A 64 -33.20 26.65 -67.85
C ASN A 64 -33.24 25.15 -68.18
N ILE A 65 -33.66 24.84 -69.41
CA ILE A 65 -33.85 23.47 -69.91
C ILE A 65 -32.57 22.61 -69.94
N ARG A 66 -31.37 23.19 -69.79
CA ARG A 66 -30.09 22.45 -69.73
C ARG A 66 -29.70 22.04 -68.32
N ILE A 67 -30.12 22.81 -67.32
CA ILE A 67 -29.78 22.60 -65.90
C ILE A 67 -30.85 21.71 -65.25
N GLN A 68 -32.11 22.04 -65.49
CA GLN A 68 -33.22 21.53 -64.71
C GLN A 68 -33.42 20.00 -64.81
N PRO A 69 -33.32 19.36 -66.00
CA PRO A 69 -33.42 17.90 -66.10
C PRO A 69 -32.32 17.16 -65.35
N MET A 70 -31.07 17.62 -65.48
CA MET A 70 -29.92 17.02 -64.82
C MET A 70 -30.04 17.16 -63.30
N LEU A 71 -30.49 18.33 -62.82
CA LEU A 71 -30.74 18.58 -61.41
C LEU A 71 -31.78 17.62 -60.84
N ILE A 72 -32.95 17.50 -61.48
CA ILE A 72 -34.01 16.59 -61.03
C ILE A 72 -33.52 15.14 -61.01
N LYS A 73 -32.83 14.69 -62.06
CA LYS A 73 -32.31 13.31 -62.14
C LYS A 73 -31.27 13.06 -61.04
N SER A 74 -30.35 14.00 -60.80
CA SER A 74 -29.38 13.90 -59.70
C SER A 74 -30.07 13.81 -58.33
N LEU A 75 -31.04 14.69 -58.07
CA LEU A 75 -31.80 14.71 -56.81
C LEU A 75 -32.54 13.39 -56.57
N VAL A 76 -33.16 12.83 -57.61
CA VAL A 76 -33.82 11.51 -57.54
C VAL A 76 -32.82 10.39 -57.29
N LYS A 77 -31.62 10.46 -57.89
CA LYS A 77 -30.56 9.46 -57.69
C LYS A 77 -29.98 9.46 -56.27
N ILE A 78 -29.95 10.62 -55.60
CA ILE A 78 -29.53 10.74 -54.20
C ILE A 78 -30.71 10.70 -53.22
N GLU A 79 -31.92 10.42 -53.70
CA GLU A 79 -33.12 10.32 -52.87
C GLU A 79 -33.45 11.61 -52.09
N ASN A 80 -33.07 12.78 -52.63
CA ASN A 80 -33.48 14.07 -52.09
C ASN A 80 -34.88 14.42 -52.63
N TRP A 81 -35.88 13.72 -52.08
CA TRP A 81 -37.25 13.72 -52.58
C TRP A 81 -37.94 15.08 -52.43
N GLN A 82 -37.72 15.78 -51.32
CA GLN A 82 -38.30 17.10 -51.09
C GLN A 82 -37.80 18.14 -52.09
N GLN A 83 -36.49 18.18 -52.37
CA GLN A 83 -35.97 19.11 -53.37
C GLN A 83 -36.45 18.70 -54.77
N ALA A 84 -36.46 17.41 -55.12
CA ALA A 84 -37.00 16.95 -56.39
C ALA A 84 -38.49 17.33 -56.59
N LYS A 85 -39.30 17.25 -55.53
CA LYS A 85 -40.72 17.66 -55.52
C LYS A 85 -40.91 19.14 -55.84
N ILE A 86 -39.96 19.99 -55.43
CA ILE A 86 -39.94 21.43 -55.77
C ILE A 86 -39.46 21.65 -57.21
N GLU A 87 -38.44 20.92 -57.63
CA GLU A 87 -37.78 21.15 -58.93
C GLU A 87 -38.58 20.64 -60.13
N ILE A 88 -39.41 19.60 -59.97
CA ILE A 88 -40.24 19.06 -61.07
C ILE A 88 -41.27 20.10 -61.59
N PRO A 89 -42.10 20.75 -60.75
CA PRO A 89 -42.96 21.85 -61.21
C PRO A 89 -42.18 23.01 -61.83
N ALA A 90 -40.99 23.33 -61.30
CA ALA A 90 -40.12 24.36 -61.85
C ALA A 90 -39.63 24.04 -63.26
N TYR A 91 -39.42 22.77 -63.61
CA TYR A 91 -39.13 22.34 -64.97
C TYR A 91 -40.28 22.59 -65.93
N PHE A 92 -41.50 22.18 -65.55
CA PHE A 92 -42.66 22.36 -66.43
C PHE A 92 -43.04 23.83 -66.63
N ALA A 93 -42.76 24.69 -65.65
CA ALA A 93 -42.95 26.13 -65.79
C ALA A 93 -42.08 26.78 -66.88
N LEU A 94 -41.01 26.10 -67.33
CA LEU A 94 -40.17 26.56 -68.45
C LEU A 94 -40.80 26.32 -69.84
N ASN A 95 -41.98 25.70 -69.90
CA ASN A 95 -42.63 25.23 -71.13
C ASN A 95 -41.69 24.40 -72.05
N PRO A 96 -41.07 23.33 -71.52
CA PRO A 96 -40.24 22.43 -72.32
C PRO A 96 -41.05 21.74 -73.42
N ASP A 97 -40.41 21.46 -74.56
CA ASP A 97 -41.03 20.75 -75.67
C ASP A 97 -41.46 19.32 -75.25
N PRO A 98 -42.76 18.97 -75.37
CA PRO A 98 -43.28 17.64 -75.01
C PRO A 98 -42.66 16.47 -75.78
N GLU A 99 -42.05 16.72 -76.94
CA GLU A 99 -41.37 15.68 -77.73
C GLU A 99 -39.98 15.32 -77.21
N LEU A 100 -39.42 16.08 -76.24
CA LEU A 100 -38.13 15.78 -75.64
C LEU A 100 -38.16 14.51 -74.80
N VAL A 101 -37.09 13.71 -74.88
CA VAL A 101 -36.90 12.51 -74.06
C VAL A 101 -36.90 12.88 -72.58
N GLU A 102 -36.20 13.95 -72.20
CA GLU A 102 -36.13 14.45 -70.83
C GLU A 102 -37.51 14.86 -70.28
N TYR A 103 -38.41 15.35 -71.14
CA TYR A 103 -39.76 15.72 -70.75
C TYR A 103 -40.54 14.48 -70.28
N GLN A 104 -40.51 13.41 -71.08
CA GLN A 104 -41.20 12.17 -70.76
C GLN A 104 -40.61 11.50 -69.52
N GLU A 105 -39.28 11.52 -69.38
CA GLU A 105 -38.59 11.00 -68.21
C GLU A 105 -38.98 11.76 -66.93
N ILE A 106 -38.90 13.10 -66.90
CA ILE A 106 -39.27 13.89 -65.72
C ILE A 106 -40.75 13.72 -65.38
N LYS A 107 -41.62 13.67 -66.40
CA LYS A 107 -43.04 13.40 -66.21
C LYS A 107 -43.29 12.05 -65.55
N SER A 108 -42.55 11.01 -65.94
CA SER A 108 -42.64 9.68 -65.32
C SER A 108 -42.18 9.65 -63.85
N LEU A 109 -41.23 10.53 -63.47
CA LEU A 109 -40.71 10.60 -62.10
C LEU A 109 -41.66 11.31 -61.14
N GLN A 110 -42.58 12.14 -61.64
CA GLN A 110 -43.42 13.01 -60.82
C GLN A 110 -44.21 12.26 -59.74
N SER A 111 -44.89 11.16 -60.09
CA SER A 111 -45.68 10.39 -59.12
C SER A 111 -44.80 9.71 -58.07
N THR A 112 -43.64 9.19 -58.48
CA THR A 112 -42.69 8.55 -57.57
C THR A 112 -42.12 9.55 -56.58
N VAL A 113 -41.67 10.72 -57.07
CA VAL A 113 -41.13 11.78 -56.22
C VAL A 113 -42.17 12.29 -55.22
N LEU A 114 -43.43 12.47 -55.64
CA LEU A 114 -44.49 12.87 -54.72
C LEU A 114 -44.76 11.82 -53.63
N SER A 115 -44.77 10.53 -54.00
CA SER A 115 -44.95 9.42 -53.05
C SER A 115 -43.79 9.30 -52.07
N GLU A 116 -42.55 9.33 -52.55
CA GLU A 116 -41.36 9.21 -51.68
C GLU A 116 -41.17 10.44 -50.79
N ALA A 117 -41.43 11.64 -51.30
CA ALA A 117 -41.44 12.86 -50.49
C ALA A 117 -42.49 12.77 -49.36
N GLN A 118 -43.68 12.24 -49.64
CA GLN A 118 -44.70 12.04 -48.59
C GLN A 118 -44.26 11.01 -47.54
N LYS A 119 -43.51 9.96 -47.94
CA LYS A 119 -42.93 9.00 -46.98
C LYS A 119 -41.85 9.65 -46.11
N GLU A 120 -41.01 10.50 -46.70
CA GLU A 120 -40.03 11.29 -45.96
C GLU A 120 -40.71 12.21 -44.95
N ASP A 121 -41.76 12.94 -45.36
CA ASP A 121 -42.55 13.81 -44.47
C ASP A 121 -43.11 13.02 -43.27
N ASN A 122 -43.62 11.80 -43.52
CA ASN A 122 -44.14 10.93 -42.47
C ASN A 122 -43.02 10.41 -41.53
N ALA A 123 -41.86 10.07 -42.08
CA ALA A 123 -40.71 9.61 -41.30
C ALA A 123 -40.16 10.73 -40.41
N TRP A 124 -40.07 11.95 -40.94
CA TRP A 124 -39.69 13.13 -40.18
C TRP A 124 -40.70 13.45 -39.08
N ALA A 125 -42.00 13.45 -39.39
CA ALA A 125 -43.05 13.68 -38.41
C ALA A 125 -42.99 12.66 -37.26
N LEU A 126 -42.70 11.40 -37.55
CA LEU A 126 -42.49 10.36 -36.53
C LEU A 126 -41.24 10.63 -35.69
N ALA A 127 -40.14 11.08 -36.29
CA ALA A 127 -38.91 11.42 -35.56
C ALA A 127 -39.14 12.59 -34.58
N VAL A 128 -39.86 13.63 -35.03
CA VAL A 128 -40.24 14.78 -34.21
C VAL A 128 -41.20 14.38 -33.09
N ASP A 129 -42.25 13.58 -33.38
CA ASP A 129 -43.22 13.10 -32.38
C ASP A 129 -42.55 12.32 -31.24
N ARG A 130 -41.61 11.44 -31.59
CA ARG A 130 -40.93 10.58 -30.61
C ARG A 130 -39.79 11.28 -29.87
N HIS A 131 -39.25 12.35 -30.46
CA HIS A 131 -38.21 13.21 -29.89
C HIS A 131 -37.08 12.46 -29.17
N ASN A 132 -36.45 11.52 -29.87
CA ASN A 132 -35.32 10.76 -29.32
C ASN A 132 -34.28 10.44 -30.39
N THR A 133 -33.06 10.15 -29.94
CA THR A 133 -31.93 9.93 -30.83
C THR A 133 -32.13 8.74 -31.78
N GLU A 134 -32.85 7.70 -31.35
CA GLU A 134 -33.10 6.51 -32.17
C GLU A 134 -33.90 6.88 -33.42
N LYS A 135 -34.98 7.67 -33.27
CA LYS A 135 -35.83 8.02 -34.41
C LYS A 135 -35.21 9.05 -35.33
N TYR A 136 -34.45 10.01 -34.81
CA TYR A 136 -33.68 10.93 -35.66
C TYR A 136 -32.57 10.19 -36.43
N LYS A 137 -31.89 9.21 -35.81
CA LYS A 137 -30.91 8.36 -36.51
C LYS A 137 -31.56 7.51 -37.60
N ALA A 138 -32.71 6.89 -37.32
CA ALA A 138 -33.45 6.12 -38.32
C ALA A 138 -33.88 6.99 -39.52
N TYR A 139 -34.28 8.26 -39.28
CA TYR A 139 -34.54 9.22 -40.36
C TYR A 139 -33.27 9.49 -41.18
N LEU A 140 -32.14 9.78 -40.54
CA LEU A 140 -30.86 10.04 -41.22
C LEU A 140 -30.34 8.82 -42.01
N GLU A 141 -30.56 7.61 -41.50
CA GLU A 141 -30.20 6.37 -42.18
C GLU A 141 -31.06 6.14 -43.43
N THR A 142 -32.34 6.50 -43.38
CA THR A 142 -33.28 6.33 -44.50
C THR A 142 -33.16 7.45 -45.52
N TYR A 143 -32.89 8.69 -45.07
CA TYR A 143 -32.85 9.91 -45.88
C TYR A 143 -31.56 10.71 -45.62
N PRO A 144 -30.38 10.20 -46.04
CA PRO A 144 -29.09 10.85 -45.77
C PRO A 144 -28.90 12.22 -46.43
N TYR A 145 -29.70 12.52 -47.45
CA TYR A 145 -29.76 13.82 -48.16
C TYR A 145 -31.14 14.47 -48.06
N GLY A 146 -31.96 14.03 -47.10
CA GLY A 146 -33.30 14.55 -46.87
C GLY A 146 -33.30 16.00 -46.39
N ALA A 147 -34.43 16.68 -46.56
CA ALA A 147 -34.55 18.11 -46.24
C ALA A 147 -34.33 18.41 -44.74
N HIS A 148 -34.60 17.43 -43.86
CA HIS A 148 -34.47 17.59 -42.41
C HIS A 148 -33.18 17.00 -41.84
N ARG A 149 -32.18 16.69 -42.67
CA ARG A 149 -30.90 16.14 -42.21
C ARG A 149 -30.26 17.00 -41.12
N ALA A 150 -30.08 18.30 -41.40
CA ALA A 150 -29.45 19.23 -40.46
C ALA A 150 -30.27 19.39 -39.17
N ASP A 151 -31.61 19.39 -39.28
CA ASP A 151 -32.50 19.47 -38.11
C ASP A 151 -32.42 18.20 -37.25
N ALA A 152 -32.33 17.02 -37.88
CA ALA A 152 -32.17 15.75 -37.19
C ALA A 152 -30.81 15.65 -36.48
N GLU A 153 -29.72 16.01 -37.16
CA GLU A 153 -28.37 16.07 -36.59
C GLU A 153 -28.31 17.02 -35.38
N LYS A 154 -28.88 18.22 -35.53
CA LYS A 154 -29.00 19.19 -34.44
C LYS A 154 -29.83 18.66 -33.28
N SER A 155 -30.97 18.03 -33.55
CA SER A 155 -31.83 17.44 -32.52
C SER A 155 -31.12 16.34 -31.74
N ILE A 156 -30.34 15.48 -32.41
CA ILE A 156 -29.50 14.47 -31.75
C ILE A 156 -28.47 15.13 -30.85
N GLN A 157 -27.78 16.16 -31.33
CA GLN A 157 -26.78 16.90 -30.56
C GLN A 157 -27.40 17.56 -29.32
N ASP A 158 -28.55 18.21 -29.48
CA ASP A 158 -29.27 18.87 -28.39
C ASP A 158 -29.73 17.86 -27.34
N ILE A 159 -30.30 16.72 -27.75
CA ILE A 159 -30.71 15.64 -26.83
C ILE A 159 -29.50 15.07 -26.09
N ASN A 160 -28.40 14.75 -26.79
CA ASN A 160 -27.19 14.25 -26.14
C ASN A 160 -26.62 15.26 -25.15
N SER A 161 -26.63 16.54 -25.48
CA SER A 161 -26.18 17.61 -24.59
C SER A 161 -27.07 17.75 -23.35
N GLN A 162 -28.39 17.57 -23.49
CA GLN A 162 -29.32 17.55 -22.36
C GLN A 162 -29.08 16.33 -21.45
N LEU A 163 -28.89 15.15 -22.04
CA LEU A 163 -28.60 13.92 -21.29
C LEU A 163 -27.27 14.02 -20.53
N ASP A 164 -26.23 14.54 -21.18
CA ASP A 164 -24.93 14.83 -20.57
C ASP A 164 -25.07 15.78 -19.37
N ASN A 165 -25.74 16.92 -19.57
CA ASN A 165 -25.98 17.89 -18.50
C ASN A 165 -26.79 17.29 -17.34
N ALA A 166 -27.85 16.53 -17.62
CA ALA A 166 -28.66 15.88 -16.58
C ALA A 166 -27.85 14.84 -15.79
N ALA A 167 -27.04 14.03 -16.49
CA ALA A 167 -26.17 13.05 -15.86
C ALA A 167 -25.08 13.71 -15.01
N TYR A 168 -24.51 14.82 -15.49
CA TYR A 168 -23.56 15.64 -14.74
C TYR A 168 -24.18 16.19 -13.45
N GLN A 169 -25.36 16.83 -13.54
CA GLN A 169 -26.05 17.38 -12.35
C GLN A 169 -26.35 16.29 -11.33
N LYS A 170 -26.79 15.11 -11.78
CA LYS A 170 -27.00 13.95 -10.90
C LYS A 170 -25.70 13.51 -10.23
N ALA A 171 -24.61 13.42 -10.99
CA ALA A 171 -23.31 12.99 -10.47
C ALA A 171 -22.74 13.96 -9.43
N ILE A 172 -22.85 15.26 -9.67
CA ILE A 172 -22.38 16.30 -8.73
C ILE A 172 -23.27 16.41 -7.49
N SER A 173 -24.60 16.31 -7.66
CA SER A 173 -25.53 16.36 -6.53
C SER A 173 -25.37 15.18 -5.57
N ASP A 174 -25.09 13.99 -6.09
CA ASP A 174 -24.82 12.80 -5.28
C ASP A 174 -23.41 12.85 -4.67
N GLY A 175 -22.42 13.19 -5.50
CA GLY A 175 -21.03 13.40 -5.08
C GLY A 175 -20.30 12.15 -4.61
N SER A 176 -20.91 10.96 -4.65
CA SER A 176 -20.23 9.69 -4.33
C SER A 176 -19.28 9.28 -5.45
N GLN A 177 -18.27 8.46 -5.09
CA GLN A 177 -17.37 7.88 -6.09
C GLN A 177 -18.14 7.07 -7.14
N GLN A 178 -19.23 6.41 -6.76
CA GLN A 178 -20.06 5.61 -7.66
C GLN A 178 -20.76 6.49 -8.70
N ALA A 179 -21.42 7.56 -8.27
CA ALA A 179 -22.13 8.47 -9.19
C ALA A 179 -21.18 9.19 -10.15
N LEU A 180 -20.04 9.65 -9.65
CA LEU A 180 -19.01 10.31 -10.48
C LEU A 180 -18.38 9.33 -11.49
N SER A 181 -18.09 8.09 -11.07
CA SER A 181 -17.57 7.05 -11.97
C SER A 181 -18.60 6.63 -13.02
N PHE A 182 -19.88 6.57 -12.63
CA PHE A 182 -20.97 6.26 -13.55
C PHE A 182 -21.08 7.28 -14.68
N TYR A 183 -20.96 8.58 -14.38
CA TYR A 183 -20.94 9.63 -15.40
C TYR A 183 -19.75 9.43 -16.37
N LEU A 184 -18.54 9.30 -15.84
CA LEU A 184 -17.32 9.14 -16.66
C LEU A 184 -17.37 7.89 -17.56
N SER A 185 -18.08 6.84 -17.13
CA SER A 185 -18.24 5.62 -17.92
C SER A 185 -19.29 5.75 -19.04
N ASN A 186 -20.38 6.49 -18.81
CA ASN A 186 -21.49 6.60 -19.77
C ASN A 186 -21.33 7.80 -20.72
N TYR A 187 -20.54 8.80 -20.34
CA TYR A 187 -20.29 10.02 -21.10
C TYR A 187 -18.77 10.26 -21.26
N PRO A 188 -18.06 9.37 -21.98
CA PRO A 188 -16.60 9.44 -22.12
C PRO A 188 -16.12 10.68 -22.88
N ASP A 189 -16.98 11.26 -23.72
CA ASP A 189 -16.76 12.51 -24.48
C ASP A 189 -17.67 13.65 -23.99
N GLY A 190 -18.24 13.51 -22.78
CA GLY A 190 -19.13 14.50 -22.18
C GLY A 190 -18.42 15.82 -21.89
N SER A 191 -19.15 16.93 -21.98
CA SER A 191 -18.62 18.29 -21.81
C SER A 191 -18.10 18.56 -20.39
N HIS A 192 -18.57 17.81 -19.38
CA HIS A 192 -18.18 17.96 -17.98
C HIS A 192 -17.18 16.90 -17.49
N ARG A 193 -16.66 16.06 -18.38
CA ARG A 193 -15.76 14.95 -18.06
C ARG A 193 -14.59 15.36 -17.18
N ASP A 194 -13.88 16.42 -17.53
CA ASP A 194 -12.66 16.80 -16.82
C ASP A 194 -12.96 17.31 -15.40
N GLU A 195 -14.06 18.05 -15.23
CA GLU A 195 -14.54 18.47 -13.91
C GLU A 195 -14.97 17.27 -13.06
N VAL A 196 -15.74 16.34 -13.62
CA VAL A 196 -16.17 15.13 -12.88
C VAL A 196 -14.99 14.24 -12.52
N SER A 197 -13.99 14.11 -13.39
CA SER A 197 -12.75 13.37 -13.13
C SER A 197 -11.96 13.99 -11.98
N ARG A 198 -11.84 15.32 -11.95
CA ARG A 198 -11.23 16.06 -10.84
C ARG A 198 -12.00 15.82 -9.54
N ARG A 199 -13.33 15.94 -9.55
CA ARG A 199 -14.20 15.69 -8.39
C ARG A 199 -14.08 14.27 -7.86
N LEU A 200 -13.99 13.27 -8.74
CA LEU A 200 -13.79 11.88 -8.35
C LEU A 200 -12.45 11.69 -7.64
N SER A 201 -11.39 12.31 -8.15
CA SER A 201 -10.06 12.25 -7.53
C SER A 201 -10.05 12.89 -6.14
N GLU A 202 -10.68 14.07 -6.00
CA GLU A 202 -10.85 14.76 -4.71
C GLU A 202 -11.69 13.94 -3.73
N ARG A 203 -12.75 13.29 -4.22
CA ARG A 203 -13.62 12.45 -3.38
C ARG A 203 -12.88 11.22 -2.87
N LYS A 204 -12.13 10.53 -3.75
CA LYS A 204 -11.30 9.37 -3.39
C LYS A 204 -10.29 9.72 -2.30
N GLU A 205 -9.60 10.85 -2.46
CA GLU A 205 -8.67 11.33 -1.45
C GLU A 205 -9.37 11.61 -0.12
N ASN A 206 -10.49 12.35 -0.15
CA ASN A 206 -11.24 12.68 1.05
C ASN A 206 -11.73 11.43 1.77
N ASP A 207 -12.33 10.47 1.07
CA ASP A 207 -12.84 9.23 1.67
C ASP A 207 -11.70 8.42 2.32
N LEU A 208 -10.53 8.33 1.67
CA LEU A 208 -9.37 7.65 2.24
C LEU A 208 -8.88 8.34 3.51
N TYR A 209 -8.79 9.67 3.49
CA TYR A 209 -8.41 10.45 4.66
C TYR A 209 -9.42 10.33 5.80
N GLN A 210 -10.72 10.41 5.53
CA GLN A 210 -11.76 10.22 6.55
C GLN A 210 -11.71 8.82 7.16
N LYS A 211 -11.42 7.79 6.35
CA LYS A 211 -11.21 6.43 6.85
C LYS A 211 -10.02 6.36 7.81
N ALA A 212 -8.90 7.01 7.46
CA ALA A 212 -7.75 7.08 8.35
C ALA A 212 -8.07 7.81 9.66
N LYS A 213 -8.82 8.90 9.56
CA LYS A 213 -9.29 9.69 10.71
C LYS A 213 -10.20 8.91 11.66
N ASN A 214 -11.14 8.14 11.11
CA ASN A 214 -12.10 7.36 11.89
C ASN A 214 -11.46 6.16 12.60
N ASN A 215 -10.53 5.47 11.92
CA ASN A 215 -9.80 4.34 12.52
C ASN A 215 -8.76 4.81 13.55
N ASN A 216 -8.16 5.98 13.31
CA ASN A 216 -7.19 6.63 14.18
C ASN A 216 -5.95 5.77 14.52
N TYR A 217 -5.56 4.86 13.62
CA TYR A 217 -4.29 4.14 13.69
C TYR A 217 -3.24 4.81 12.80
N VAL A 218 -1.99 4.83 13.25
CA VAL A 218 -0.90 5.49 12.53
C VAL A 218 -0.70 4.90 11.13
N GLU A 219 -0.89 3.58 10.98
CA GLU A 219 -0.79 2.85 9.73
C GLU A 219 -1.80 3.34 8.69
N ASN A 220 -3.00 3.76 9.09
CA ASN A 220 -3.97 4.29 8.14
C ASN A 220 -3.58 5.67 7.60
N TYR A 221 -2.91 6.49 8.42
CA TYR A 221 -2.35 7.76 7.93
C TYR A 221 -1.10 7.53 7.07
N GLU A 222 -0.24 6.55 7.42
CA GLU A 222 0.88 6.12 6.57
C GLU A 222 0.37 5.68 5.18
N ASP A 223 -0.71 4.90 5.13
CA ASP A 223 -1.36 4.45 3.89
C ASP A 223 -1.91 5.61 3.06
N TYR A 224 -2.51 6.60 3.72
CA TYR A 224 -2.98 7.82 3.06
C TYR A 224 -1.81 8.61 2.45
N ILE A 225 -0.73 8.87 3.21
CA ILE A 225 0.45 9.60 2.72
C ILE A 225 1.15 8.87 1.57
N ARG A 226 1.17 7.55 1.60
CA ARG A 226 1.73 6.73 0.52
C ARG A 226 0.97 6.90 -0.80
N GLN A 227 -0.36 7.05 -0.75
CA GLN A 227 -1.20 7.26 -1.94
C GLN A 227 -1.27 8.74 -2.36
N TYR A 228 -1.26 9.66 -1.40
CA TYR A 228 -1.42 11.10 -1.61
C TYR A 228 -0.31 11.91 -0.89
N PRO A 229 0.97 11.78 -1.30
CA PRO A 229 2.10 12.38 -0.60
C PRO A 229 2.08 13.93 -0.58
N ASN A 230 1.40 14.53 -1.56
CA ASN A 230 1.16 15.97 -1.71
C ASN A 230 -0.34 16.29 -1.72
N GLY A 231 -1.17 15.39 -1.15
CA GLY A 231 -2.61 15.58 -1.07
C GLY A 231 -3.03 16.75 -0.19
N LYS A 232 -4.30 17.14 -0.30
CA LYS A 232 -4.94 18.19 0.50
C LYS A 232 -4.74 18.01 2.00
N TYR A 233 -4.78 16.77 2.50
CA TYR A 233 -4.62 16.47 3.94
C TYR A 233 -3.21 15.98 4.30
N ALA A 234 -2.24 16.03 3.37
CA ALA A 234 -0.92 15.45 3.58
C ALA A 234 -0.14 16.12 4.73
N SER A 235 -0.25 17.44 4.88
CA SER A 235 0.42 18.14 6.00
C SER A 235 -0.14 17.70 7.36
N GLU A 236 -1.47 17.64 7.48
CA GLU A 236 -2.16 17.22 8.71
C GLU A 236 -1.86 15.75 9.04
N ALA A 237 -1.96 14.85 8.06
CA ALA A 237 -1.64 13.44 8.24
C ALA A 237 -0.17 13.22 8.62
N LYS A 238 0.78 13.93 8.01
CA LYS A 238 2.21 13.85 8.39
C LYS A 238 2.43 14.29 9.84
N GLN A 239 1.75 15.33 10.30
CA GLN A 239 1.82 15.80 11.68
C GLN A 239 1.22 14.78 12.66
N ILE A 240 0.10 14.14 12.30
CA ILE A 240 -0.51 13.07 13.10
C ILE A 240 0.44 11.87 13.22
N ILE A 241 1.07 11.45 12.11
CA ILE A 241 2.04 10.35 12.10
C ILE A 241 3.24 10.69 12.98
N GLU A 242 3.81 11.89 12.85
CA GLU A 242 4.94 12.36 13.67
C GLU A 242 4.61 12.23 15.17
N ASN A 243 3.46 12.79 15.58
CA ASN A 243 3.01 12.74 16.96
C ASN A 243 2.72 11.30 17.42
N SER A 244 2.15 10.47 16.57
CA SER A 244 1.82 9.08 16.88
C SER A 244 3.08 8.24 17.08
N TYR A 245 4.09 8.38 16.22
CA TYR A 245 5.37 7.69 16.42
C TYR A 245 6.02 8.04 17.74
N PHE A 246 6.04 9.34 18.09
CA PHE A 246 6.60 9.79 19.35
C PHE A 246 5.82 9.22 20.54
N LYS A 247 4.48 9.33 20.51
CA LYS A 247 3.60 8.84 21.57
C LYS A 247 3.75 7.33 21.79
N ILE A 248 3.64 6.53 20.74
CA ILE A 248 3.77 5.07 20.82
C ILE A 248 5.15 4.67 21.35
N ALA A 249 6.21 5.37 20.93
CA ALA A 249 7.56 5.10 21.43
C ALA A 249 7.72 5.41 22.92
N GLU A 250 7.11 6.49 23.42
CA GLU A 250 7.13 6.87 24.84
C GLU A 250 6.31 5.91 25.69
N GLU A 251 5.12 5.50 25.22
CA GLU A 251 4.26 4.50 25.88
C GLU A 251 4.99 3.15 25.99
N ALA A 252 5.52 2.62 24.88
CA ALA A 252 6.29 1.37 24.88
C ALA A 252 7.52 1.46 25.80
N TYR A 253 8.18 2.63 25.86
CA TYR A 253 9.32 2.83 26.76
C TYR A 253 8.88 2.78 28.24
N ALA A 254 7.75 3.38 28.58
CA ALA A 254 7.18 3.34 29.94
C ALA A 254 6.80 1.92 30.36
N GLU A 255 6.28 1.13 29.43
CA GLU A 255 5.95 -0.29 29.60
C GLU A 255 7.17 -1.22 29.60
N LYS A 256 8.38 -0.67 29.40
CA LYS A 256 9.66 -1.41 29.28
C LYS A 256 9.74 -2.33 28.06
N ASP A 257 8.85 -2.18 27.07
CA ASP A 257 9.04 -2.76 25.74
C ASP A 257 10.04 -1.90 24.94
N TYR A 258 11.31 -2.08 25.28
CA TYR A 258 12.39 -1.35 24.64
C TYR A 258 12.55 -1.71 23.14
N TYR A 259 12.06 -2.86 22.69
CA TYR A 259 12.14 -3.25 21.28
C TYR A 259 11.16 -2.42 20.45
N GLN A 260 9.89 -2.37 20.88
CA GLN A 260 8.87 -1.55 20.24
C GLN A 260 9.22 -0.06 20.33
N ALA A 261 9.64 0.41 21.51
CA ALA A 261 10.08 1.79 21.70
C ALA A 261 11.20 2.18 20.71
N ARG A 262 12.23 1.32 20.57
CA ARG A 262 13.32 1.56 19.62
C ARG A 262 12.81 1.65 18.18
N ASN A 263 11.91 0.75 17.79
CA ASN A 263 11.39 0.72 16.42
C ASN A 263 10.65 2.02 16.08
N PHE A 264 9.79 2.52 16.97
CA PHE A 264 9.06 3.76 16.73
C PHE A 264 9.94 5.01 16.85
N TYR A 265 10.92 5.05 17.77
CA TYR A 265 11.91 6.13 17.78
C TYR A 265 12.73 6.18 16.48
N ARG A 266 13.07 5.03 15.88
CA ARG A 266 13.75 4.98 14.58
C ARG A 266 12.85 5.47 13.46
N LYS A 267 11.61 4.99 13.38
CA LYS A 267 10.61 5.50 12.42
C LYS A 267 10.49 7.03 12.52
N TYR A 268 10.42 7.58 13.73
CA TYR A 268 10.41 9.02 13.94
C TYR A 268 11.69 9.67 13.40
N GLN A 269 12.87 9.18 13.78
CA GLN A 269 14.15 9.77 13.37
C GLN A 269 14.37 9.74 11.85
N GLU A 270 13.95 8.66 11.19
CA GLU A 270 14.10 8.46 9.75
C GLU A 270 13.15 9.36 8.95
N ASN A 271 11.87 9.45 9.36
CA ASN A 271 10.85 10.19 8.62
C ASN A 271 10.77 11.67 9.01
N TYR A 272 11.19 12.02 10.23
CA TYR A 272 11.10 13.35 10.82
C TYR A 272 12.43 13.78 11.47
N PRO A 273 13.56 13.81 10.73
CA PRO A 273 14.87 14.14 11.30
C PRO A 273 14.94 15.54 11.91
N ASN A 274 14.11 16.47 11.42
CA ASN A 274 13.97 17.84 11.91
C ASN A 274 12.62 18.09 12.62
N GLY A 275 11.93 17.01 13.03
CA GLY A 275 10.64 17.11 13.73
C GLY A 275 10.76 17.78 15.10
N ALA A 276 9.63 18.18 15.68
CA ALA A 276 9.57 18.95 16.93
C ALA A 276 10.28 18.25 18.09
N ASN A 277 10.22 16.91 18.13
CA ASN A 277 10.81 16.06 19.16
C ASN A 277 12.12 15.38 18.71
N SER A 278 12.68 15.73 17.55
CA SER A 278 13.90 15.10 16.99
C SER A 278 15.06 14.96 17.98
N LYS A 279 15.39 16.04 18.72
CA LYS A 279 16.45 16.03 19.75
C LYS A 279 16.13 15.09 20.92
N ILE A 280 14.86 15.06 21.36
CA ILE A 280 14.39 14.19 22.45
C ILE A 280 14.48 12.73 22.00
N VAL A 281 13.97 12.44 20.80
CA VAL A 281 13.97 11.11 20.18
C VAL A 281 15.39 10.58 20.02
N ALA A 282 16.35 11.39 19.55
CA ALA A 282 17.75 10.95 19.44
C ALA A 282 18.34 10.52 20.80
N SER A 283 18.05 11.28 21.86
CA SER A 283 18.49 10.94 23.23
C SER A 283 17.80 9.68 23.76
N LYS A 284 16.48 9.59 23.57
CA LYS A 284 15.66 8.44 23.98
C LYS A 284 16.07 7.17 23.25
N LEU A 285 16.28 7.23 21.93
CA LEU A 285 16.76 6.10 21.13
C LEU A 285 18.08 5.56 21.67
N LYS A 286 19.07 6.43 21.92
CA LYS A 286 20.36 6.03 22.50
C LYS A 286 20.19 5.33 23.86
N LYS A 287 19.32 5.86 24.73
CA LYS A 287 19.00 5.24 26.03
C LYS A 287 18.33 3.88 25.85
N THR A 288 17.35 3.78 24.95
CA THR A 288 16.64 2.53 24.63
C THR A 288 17.58 1.47 24.08
N GLU A 289 18.46 1.84 23.14
CA GLU A 289 19.47 0.95 22.60
C GLU A 289 20.47 0.51 23.68
N SER A 290 20.87 1.39 24.60
CA SER A 290 21.68 1.01 25.75
C SER A 290 20.96 -0.03 26.63
N LYS A 291 19.66 0.12 26.89
CA LYS A 291 18.85 -0.83 27.68
C LYS A 291 18.76 -2.21 26.99
N LEU A 292 18.61 -2.23 25.67
CA LEU A 292 18.63 -3.47 24.87
C LEU A 292 20.03 -4.11 24.81
N ASN A 293 21.08 -3.28 24.78
CA ASN A 293 22.47 -3.71 24.66
C ASN A 293 23.15 -3.98 26.01
N GLN A 294 22.45 -3.87 27.14
CA GLN A 294 22.98 -4.28 28.45
C GLN A 294 23.21 -5.80 28.47
N LYS A 295 24.44 -6.19 28.12
CA LYS A 295 24.89 -7.58 28.12
C LYS A 295 25.05 -8.07 29.55
N GLY A 296 24.60 -9.30 29.81
CA GLY A 296 24.96 -10.00 31.04
C GLY A 296 26.48 -10.21 31.11
N ALA A 297 27.01 -10.40 32.32
CA ALA A 297 28.42 -10.68 32.55
C ALA A 297 28.59 -12.11 33.07
N ARG A 298 29.74 -12.72 32.78
CA ARG A 298 30.15 -14.01 33.33
C ARG A 298 31.32 -13.79 34.27
N PHE A 299 31.34 -14.50 35.39
CA PHE A 299 32.34 -14.37 36.43
C PHE A 299 32.84 -15.74 36.84
N LEU A 300 34.16 -15.86 37.05
CA LEU A 300 34.81 -17.01 37.64
C LEU A 300 35.18 -16.61 39.07
N LEU A 301 34.69 -17.36 40.05
CA LEU A 301 34.84 -17.07 41.46
C LEU A 301 35.66 -18.17 42.13
N TYR A 302 36.48 -17.76 43.09
CA TYR A 302 36.85 -18.62 44.20
C TYR A 302 35.76 -18.51 45.28
N THR A 303 35.32 -19.65 45.79
CA THR A 303 34.31 -19.76 46.83
C THR A 303 34.88 -20.50 48.03
N TYR A 304 34.48 -20.08 49.23
CA TYR A 304 34.95 -20.62 50.50
C TYR A 304 33.77 -20.79 51.44
N ASP A 305 33.73 -21.93 52.11
CA ASP A 305 32.94 -22.16 53.31
C ASP A 305 33.70 -23.07 54.29
N THR A 306 33.19 -23.21 55.50
CA THR A 306 33.88 -23.92 56.59
C THR A 306 34.01 -25.42 56.35
N GLU A 307 33.11 -26.03 55.56
CA GLU A 307 33.15 -27.46 55.24
C GLU A 307 33.95 -27.75 53.99
N SER A 308 33.86 -26.88 52.98
CA SER A 308 34.50 -26.98 51.66
C SER A 308 35.36 -25.73 51.36
N PRO A 309 36.56 -25.59 51.95
CA PRO A 309 37.41 -24.40 51.77
C PRO A 309 37.88 -24.13 50.33
N ILE A 310 37.84 -25.11 49.43
CA ILE A 310 38.34 -25.00 48.07
C ILE A 310 37.17 -25.05 47.10
N GLY A 311 36.68 -23.88 46.68
CA GLY A 311 35.56 -23.78 45.74
C GLY A 311 35.87 -22.97 44.48
N ILE A 312 35.34 -23.43 43.35
CA ILE A 312 35.38 -22.75 42.06
C ILE A 312 33.97 -22.64 41.52
N SER A 313 33.52 -21.41 41.26
CA SER A 313 32.19 -21.14 40.71
C SER A 313 32.24 -20.35 39.40
N THR A 314 31.35 -20.70 38.48
CA THR A 314 31.04 -19.84 37.33
C THR A 314 29.64 -19.26 37.50
N ILE A 315 29.52 -17.94 37.36
CA ILE A 315 28.24 -17.24 37.53
C ILE A 315 27.96 -16.39 36.30
N ARG A 316 26.75 -16.48 35.77
CA ARG A 316 26.23 -15.54 34.77
C ARG A 316 25.25 -14.59 35.43
N LEU A 317 25.51 -13.28 35.37
CA LEU A 317 24.58 -12.23 35.82
C LEU A 317 23.93 -11.57 34.60
N ASN A 318 22.65 -11.82 34.39
CA ASN A 318 21.88 -11.22 33.31
C ASN A 318 21.03 -10.06 33.83
N VAL A 319 20.83 -9.01 33.03
CA VAL A 319 20.08 -7.82 33.47
C VAL A 319 18.57 -8.01 33.35
N ASN A 320 18.11 -8.61 32.25
CA ASN A 320 16.69 -8.69 31.87
C ASN A 320 16.16 -10.14 31.80
N LYS A 321 16.93 -11.13 32.25
CA LYS A 321 16.55 -12.55 32.28
C LYS A 321 17.29 -13.27 33.39
N LEU A 322 16.87 -14.49 33.73
CA LEU A 322 17.60 -15.34 34.67
C LEU A 322 19.01 -15.62 34.17
N GLY A 323 19.97 -15.56 35.08
CA GLY A 323 21.29 -16.15 34.92
C GLY A 323 21.36 -17.49 35.65
N PHE A 324 22.53 -18.11 35.60
CA PHE A 324 22.77 -19.40 36.23
C PHE A 324 24.16 -19.41 36.84
N TYR A 325 24.35 -20.26 37.83
CA TYR A 325 25.66 -20.56 38.38
C TYR A 325 25.89 -22.05 38.51
N TYR A 326 27.18 -22.40 38.51
CA TYR A 326 27.71 -23.71 38.84
C TYR A 326 28.79 -23.50 39.88
N ASN A 327 28.87 -24.32 40.91
CA ASN A 327 29.85 -24.21 41.97
C ASN A 327 30.30 -25.60 42.39
N LEU A 328 31.58 -25.91 42.13
CA LEU A 328 32.25 -27.12 42.59
C LEU A 328 33.08 -26.74 43.81
N LYS A 329 32.92 -27.45 44.92
CA LYS A 329 33.62 -27.17 46.17
C LYS A 329 34.04 -28.45 46.88
N MET A 330 35.13 -28.37 47.61
CA MET A 330 35.74 -29.50 48.32
C MET A 330 36.64 -29.00 49.44
N ASN A 331 37.06 -29.91 50.30
CA ASN A 331 38.19 -29.71 51.21
C ASN A 331 39.41 -30.50 50.73
N SER A 332 40.57 -30.25 51.33
CA SER A 332 41.83 -30.90 50.92
C SER A 332 41.86 -32.40 51.20
N ASP A 333 41.05 -32.87 52.15
CA ASP A 333 41.11 -34.25 52.62
C ASP A 333 40.50 -35.22 51.60
N ILE A 334 39.68 -34.73 50.66
CA ILE A 334 39.15 -35.56 49.56
C ILE A 334 40.25 -36.19 48.69
N PHE A 335 41.43 -35.56 48.62
CA PHE A 335 42.57 -36.11 47.88
C PHE A 335 43.19 -37.33 48.57
N LYS A 336 42.81 -37.65 49.81
CA LYS A 336 43.18 -38.92 50.48
C LYS A 336 42.50 -40.13 49.87
N PHE A 337 41.40 -39.95 49.13
CA PHE A 337 40.71 -41.04 48.46
C PHE A 337 41.63 -41.95 47.64
N SER A 338 42.68 -41.41 47.00
CA SER A 338 43.60 -42.22 46.19
C SER A 338 44.47 -43.19 46.99
N SER A 339 44.62 -42.98 48.30
CA SER A 339 45.38 -43.86 49.19
C SER A 339 44.49 -44.80 50.01
N VAL A 340 43.17 -44.67 49.92
CA VAL A 340 42.21 -45.48 50.67
C VAL A 340 41.70 -46.58 49.75
N SER A 341 41.92 -47.83 50.13
CA SER A 341 41.52 -49.01 49.33
C SER A 341 40.57 -49.96 50.05
N TYR A 342 40.25 -49.67 51.30
CA TYR A 342 39.57 -50.57 52.22
C TYR A 342 38.54 -49.80 53.03
N ASP A 343 37.47 -50.50 53.41
CA ASP A 343 36.31 -49.98 54.11
C ASP A 343 36.27 -50.55 55.54
N VAL A 344 35.71 -49.76 56.47
CA VAL A 344 35.44 -50.15 57.86
C VAL A 344 34.03 -49.68 58.25
N ASP A 345 33.39 -50.37 59.20
CA ASP A 345 32.12 -49.96 59.80
C ASP A 345 32.32 -49.47 61.25
N ASP A 346 31.28 -48.90 61.88
CA ASP A 346 31.37 -48.41 63.26
C ASP A 346 31.58 -49.53 64.31
N ASN A 347 31.37 -50.79 63.93
CA ASN A 347 31.62 -51.97 64.77
C ASN A 347 33.06 -52.48 64.66
N GLY A 348 33.88 -51.89 63.78
CA GLY A 348 35.25 -52.29 63.50
C GLY A 348 35.38 -53.48 62.54
N GLU A 349 34.30 -53.88 61.87
CA GLU A 349 34.34 -54.82 60.76
C GLU A 349 34.93 -54.13 59.53
N SER A 350 35.93 -54.75 58.92
CA SER A 350 36.72 -54.14 57.85
C SER A 350 37.12 -55.19 56.82
N ASP A 351 37.17 -54.79 55.55
CA ASP A 351 37.65 -55.64 54.44
C ASP A 351 39.18 -55.62 54.28
N ARG A 352 39.88 -54.82 55.09
CA ARG A 352 41.35 -54.77 55.17
C ARG A 352 41.94 -56.10 55.63
N PRO A 353 42.90 -56.69 54.88
CA PRO A 353 43.64 -57.85 55.36
C PRO A 353 44.49 -57.53 56.59
N GLY A 354 44.52 -58.42 57.57
CA GLY A 354 45.24 -58.23 58.83
C GLY A 354 44.32 -57.83 59.98
N ASP A 355 44.85 -57.84 61.20
CA ASP A 355 44.10 -57.40 62.37
C ASP A 355 44.24 -55.89 62.48
N ILE A 356 43.12 -55.17 62.52
CA ILE A 356 43.13 -53.70 62.60
C ILE A 356 42.81 -53.21 64.01
N LYS A 357 43.45 -52.11 64.40
CA LYS A 357 43.11 -51.37 65.61
C LYS A 357 42.96 -49.89 65.29
N MET A 358 41.73 -49.39 65.42
CA MET A 358 41.41 -47.98 65.18
C MET A 358 42.19 -47.09 66.14
N THR A 359 42.76 -46.01 65.59
CA THR A 359 43.49 -45.01 66.37
C THR A 359 42.56 -43.97 67.01
N GLY A 360 41.38 -43.79 66.41
CA GLY A 360 40.43 -42.72 66.73
C GLY A 360 40.67 -41.44 65.93
N GLU A 361 41.72 -41.35 65.12
CA GLU A 361 41.93 -40.22 64.21
C GLU A 361 41.00 -40.33 63.00
N LYS A 362 40.30 -39.22 62.70
CA LYS A 362 39.34 -39.13 61.60
C LYS A 362 39.67 -37.95 60.67
N LEU A 363 39.43 -38.15 59.38
CA LEU A 363 39.44 -37.10 58.36
C LEU A 363 38.05 -37.01 57.74
N TYR A 364 37.51 -35.80 57.72
CA TYR A 364 36.21 -35.50 57.15
C TYR A 364 36.42 -34.87 55.79
N ALA A 365 36.32 -35.67 54.74
CA ALA A 365 36.51 -35.21 53.37
C ALA A 365 35.18 -34.82 52.74
N ASN A 366 35.21 -33.93 51.75
CA ASN A 366 34.02 -33.66 50.94
C ASN A 366 34.32 -33.24 49.52
N VAL A 367 33.35 -33.50 48.64
CA VAL A 367 33.24 -32.89 47.32
C VAL A 367 31.77 -32.66 47.01
N ALA A 368 31.43 -31.44 46.60
CA ALA A 368 30.06 -31.06 46.32
C ALA A 368 29.94 -30.22 45.05
N LEU A 369 28.87 -30.47 44.30
CA LEU A 369 28.47 -29.70 43.14
C LEU A 369 27.14 -29.02 43.42
N SER A 370 27.07 -27.72 43.16
CA SER A 370 25.86 -26.91 43.30
C SER A 370 25.54 -26.17 42.01
N ILE A 371 24.25 -26.08 41.70
CA ILE A 371 23.71 -25.41 40.52
C ILE A 371 22.47 -24.62 40.92
N GLY A 372 22.30 -23.46 40.31
CA GLY A 372 21.10 -22.67 40.53
C GLY A 372 20.95 -21.48 39.61
N ALA A 373 19.93 -20.70 39.88
CA ALA A 373 19.60 -19.50 39.13
C ALA A 373 20.14 -18.25 39.82
N THR A 374 20.47 -17.24 39.03
CA THR A 374 20.75 -15.89 39.52
C THR A 374 19.74 -14.90 38.92
N PHE A 375 19.40 -13.87 39.69
CA PHE A 375 18.41 -12.87 39.27
C PHE A 375 18.78 -11.50 39.82
N LYS A 376 18.39 -10.46 39.07
CA LYS A 376 18.64 -9.07 39.46
C LYS A 376 17.65 -8.66 40.53
N LEU A 377 18.15 -8.16 41.66
CA LEU A 377 17.33 -7.51 42.68
C LEU A 377 17.24 -6.01 42.37
N ALA A 378 18.36 -5.31 42.53
CA ALA A 378 18.52 -3.90 42.18
C ALA A 378 20.01 -3.65 41.94
N TYR A 379 20.42 -3.12 40.79
CA TYR A 379 21.86 -2.94 40.51
C TYR A 379 22.53 -2.05 41.57
N PRO A 380 23.69 -2.43 42.14
CA PRO A 380 24.58 -3.55 41.76
C PRO A 380 24.30 -4.93 42.40
N LEU A 381 23.21 -5.09 43.13
CA LEU A 381 22.85 -6.31 43.88
C LEU A 381 22.02 -7.32 43.06
N TYR A 382 22.39 -8.58 43.19
CA TYR A 382 21.76 -9.76 42.59
C TYR A 382 21.51 -10.81 43.67
N GLY A 383 20.52 -11.68 43.46
CA GLY A 383 20.27 -12.86 44.27
C GLY A 383 20.68 -14.14 43.53
N TYR A 384 20.94 -15.21 44.29
CA TYR A 384 21.04 -16.57 43.77
C TYR A 384 20.30 -17.55 44.66
N LEU A 385 19.77 -18.61 44.05
CA LEU A 385 19.10 -19.71 44.72
C LEU A 385 19.35 -20.99 43.91
N GLY A 386 19.64 -22.08 44.60
CA GLY A 386 19.90 -23.36 43.98
C GLY A 386 19.93 -24.52 44.98
N ALA A 387 20.45 -25.63 44.50
CA ALA A 387 20.67 -26.81 45.30
C ALA A 387 21.99 -27.46 44.88
N GLY A 388 22.57 -28.22 45.80
CA GLY A 388 23.74 -29.03 45.54
C GLY A 388 23.57 -30.46 45.98
N PHE A 389 24.50 -31.27 45.49
CA PHE A 389 24.72 -32.65 45.90
C PHE A 389 26.17 -32.77 46.35
N GLY A 390 26.37 -33.25 47.57
CA GLY A 390 27.69 -33.45 48.17
C GLY A 390 27.91 -34.89 48.57
N TYR A 391 29.15 -35.35 48.43
CA TYR A 391 29.64 -36.61 48.95
C TYR A 391 30.64 -36.31 50.06
N TYR A 392 30.40 -36.85 51.26
CA TYR A 392 31.13 -36.54 52.48
C TYR A 392 31.70 -37.84 53.08
N PRO A 393 32.82 -38.36 52.53
CA PRO A 393 33.45 -39.54 53.09
C PRO A 393 34.18 -39.22 54.39
N VAL A 394 34.04 -40.14 55.35
CA VAL A 394 34.80 -40.14 56.59
C VAL A 394 35.87 -41.20 56.50
N TYR A 395 37.13 -40.80 56.68
CA TYR A 395 38.26 -41.71 56.72
C TYR A 395 38.76 -41.84 58.15
N GLU A 396 39.12 -43.05 58.56
CA GLU A 396 39.64 -43.34 59.88
C GLU A 396 40.99 -44.05 59.79
N GLU A 397 41.95 -43.63 60.63
CA GLU A 397 43.27 -44.26 60.66
C GLU A 397 43.23 -45.51 61.55
N ALA A 398 43.77 -46.61 61.05
CA ALA A 398 43.98 -47.83 61.81
C ALA A 398 45.44 -48.28 61.77
N LYS A 399 45.88 -48.88 62.87
CA LYS A 399 47.12 -49.68 62.91
C LYS A 399 46.80 -51.09 62.45
N VAL A 400 47.50 -51.55 61.43
CA VAL A 400 47.35 -52.88 60.86
C VAL A 400 48.43 -53.80 61.40
N TYR A 401 48.06 -55.02 61.77
CA TYR A 401 48.93 -56.07 62.30
C TYR A 401 48.81 -57.35 61.46
N TYR A 402 49.88 -58.13 61.37
CA TYR A 402 49.83 -59.45 60.72
C TYR A 402 49.01 -60.43 61.56
N SER A 403 47.91 -60.97 61.03
CA SER A 403 47.03 -61.91 61.78
C SER A 403 47.71 -63.21 62.24
N SER A 404 48.87 -63.57 61.66
CA SER A 404 49.63 -64.77 62.02
C SER A 404 50.61 -64.56 63.18
N SER A 405 51.22 -63.37 63.31
CA SER A 405 52.27 -63.09 64.30
C SER A 405 51.90 -62.00 65.31
N GLY A 406 50.88 -61.18 65.01
CA GLY A 406 50.51 -60.02 65.81
C GLY A 406 51.48 -58.84 65.70
N ASP A 407 52.47 -58.91 64.79
CA ASP A 407 53.44 -57.83 64.59
C ASP A 407 52.80 -56.66 63.84
N TYR A 408 53.20 -55.44 64.23
CA TYR A 408 52.78 -54.22 63.54
C TYR A 408 53.27 -54.22 62.08
N TRP A 409 52.36 -53.92 61.16
CA TRP A 409 52.64 -53.80 59.74
C TRP A 409 52.76 -52.33 59.33
N GLU A 410 51.66 -51.59 59.35
CA GLU A 410 51.60 -50.19 58.91
C GLU A 410 50.39 -49.45 59.49
N ASN A 411 50.37 -48.13 59.34
CA ASN A 411 49.16 -47.35 59.48
C ASN A 411 48.47 -47.30 58.12
N ASP A 412 47.15 -47.47 58.11
CA ASP A 412 46.34 -47.35 56.91
C ASP A 412 45.09 -46.50 57.18
N TRP A 413 44.57 -45.86 56.13
CA TRP A 413 43.34 -45.10 56.18
C TRP A 413 42.22 -45.91 55.56
N LEU A 414 41.17 -46.12 56.34
CA LEU A 414 39.99 -46.90 55.96
C LEU A 414 38.83 -45.93 55.77
N LYS A 415 37.95 -46.19 54.79
CA LYS A 415 36.72 -45.41 54.65
C LYS A 415 35.66 -45.97 55.59
N ASN A 416 35.15 -45.14 56.49
CA ASN A 416 34.02 -45.51 57.33
C ASN A 416 32.73 -45.46 56.51
N THR A 417 32.08 -46.60 56.32
CA THR A 417 30.88 -46.74 55.50
C THR A 417 29.61 -46.23 56.18
N ASP A 418 29.52 -46.30 57.51
CA ASP A 418 28.37 -45.85 58.30
C ASP A 418 28.34 -44.32 58.44
N GLN A 419 29.51 -43.68 58.49
CA GLN A 419 29.65 -42.22 58.63
C GLN A 419 29.80 -41.48 57.30
N THR A 420 30.07 -42.21 56.21
CA THR A 420 30.11 -41.60 54.86
C THR A 420 28.70 -41.34 54.37
N GLU A 421 28.42 -40.11 53.95
CA GLU A 421 27.10 -39.73 53.45
C GLU A 421 27.11 -39.06 52.08
N SER A 422 25.91 -39.00 51.48
CA SER A 422 25.61 -38.26 50.26
C SER A 422 24.39 -37.39 50.49
N VAL A 423 24.56 -36.08 50.44
CA VAL A 423 23.53 -35.13 50.88
C VAL A 423 23.11 -34.20 49.76
N PHE A 424 21.81 -33.99 49.63
CA PHE A 424 21.25 -32.88 48.88
C PHE A 424 21.03 -31.69 49.81
N PHE A 425 21.55 -30.52 49.43
CA PHE A 425 21.43 -29.31 50.24
C PHE A 425 20.86 -28.15 49.41
N PRO A 426 19.92 -27.36 49.94
CA PRO A 426 19.54 -26.10 49.34
C PRO A 426 20.60 -25.04 49.65
N GLU A 427 20.76 -24.06 48.75
CA GLU A 427 21.61 -22.91 49.00
C GLU A 427 21.05 -21.62 48.37
N GLY A 428 21.41 -20.49 48.94
CA GLY A 428 20.98 -19.19 48.43
C GLY A 428 21.72 -18.03 49.07
N GLY A 429 21.68 -16.88 48.42
CA GLY A 429 22.36 -15.69 48.91
C GLY A 429 22.35 -14.52 47.95
N LEU A 430 23.31 -13.63 48.15
CA LEU A 430 23.47 -12.36 47.47
C LEU A 430 24.79 -12.28 46.71
N LEU A 431 24.74 -11.55 45.60
CA LEU A 431 25.87 -11.26 44.72
C LEU A 431 25.97 -9.75 44.52
N LEU A 432 27.09 -9.16 44.90
CA LEU A 432 27.37 -7.74 44.70
C LEU A 432 28.25 -7.57 43.46
N ASN A 433 27.66 -7.07 42.37
CA ASN A 433 28.34 -6.85 41.10
C ASN A 433 29.04 -5.48 41.08
N LEU A 434 30.33 -5.46 41.40
CA LEU A 434 31.17 -4.26 41.46
C LEU A 434 31.66 -3.89 40.05
N GLY A 435 30.70 -3.57 39.18
CA GLY A 435 30.92 -3.23 37.78
C GLY A 435 31.31 -4.41 36.90
N ASN A 436 31.69 -4.14 35.64
CA ASN A 436 32.09 -5.18 34.68
C ASN A 436 33.46 -5.83 34.97
N LYS A 437 33.88 -5.94 36.23
CA LYS A 437 35.20 -6.44 36.62
C LYS A 437 35.15 -7.50 37.71
N MET A 438 34.35 -7.28 38.77
CA MET A 438 34.41 -8.10 39.98
C MET A 438 33.02 -8.37 40.55
N VAL A 439 32.86 -9.53 41.19
CA VAL A 439 31.67 -9.90 41.95
C VAL A 439 32.06 -10.42 43.33
N LEU A 440 31.29 -10.04 44.35
CA LEU A 440 31.37 -10.63 45.69
C LEU A 440 30.15 -11.51 45.93
N LYS A 441 30.36 -12.68 46.51
CA LYS A 441 29.32 -13.65 46.91
C LYS A 441 29.25 -13.72 48.43
N TYR A 442 28.04 -13.68 48.94
CA TYR A 442 27.71 -14.12 50.29
C TYR A 442 26.44 -14.96 50.23
N GLY A 443 26.41 -16.09 50.91
CA GLY A 443 25.18 -16.83 51.08
C GLY A 443 25.31 -17.93 52.10
N VAL A 444 24.33 -18.81 52.09
CA VAL A 444 24.21 -19.93 53.01
C VAL A 444 23.80 -21.18 52.27
N MET A 445 24.24 -22.32 52.79
CA MET A 445 23.64 -23.61 52.48
C MET A 445 23.22 -24.30 53.78
N TYR A 446 22.37 -25.30 53.66
CA TYR A 446 21.93 -26.10 54.79
C TYR A 446 22.44 -27.54 54.67
N HIS A 447 23.32 -27.93 55.58
CA HIS A 447 23.88 -29.28 55.69
C HIS A 447 24.03 -29.59 57.18
N GLU A 448 23.01 -30.24 57.75
CA GLU A 448 22.76 -30.39 59.20
C GLU A 448 22.58 -29.07 59.97
N GLU A 449 23.43 -28.09 59.70
CA GLU A 449 23.44 -26.72 60.18
C GLU A 449 23.56 -25.71 59.02
N ILE A 450 23.52 -24.42 59.37
CA ILE A 450 23.68 -23.33 58.40
C ILE A 450 25.16 -23.10 58.17
N VAL A 451 25.62 -23.36 56.94
CA VAL A 451 27.00 -23.14 56.52
C VAL A 451 27.09 -21.86 55.70
N HIS A 452 27.92 -20.92 56.15
CA HIS A 452 28.12 -19.64 55.48
C HIS A 452 29.12 -19.76 54.32
N GLN A 453 28.73 -19.25 53.16
CA GLN A 453 29.52 -19.24 51.95
C GLN A 453 29.95 -17.83 51.58
N PHE A 454 31.23 -17.67 51.26
CA PHE A 454 31.81 -16.43 50.74
C PHE A 454 32.43 -16.68 49.36
N GLY A 455 32.55 -15.65 48.56
CA GLY A 455 33.31 -15.76 47.31
C GLY A 455 33.68 -14.43 46.70
N ILE A 456 34.75 -14.47 45.92
CA ILE A 456 35.23 -13.34 45.12
C ILE A 456 35.52 -13.84 43.72
N GLY A 457 35.07 -13.10 42.72
CA GLY A 457 35.34 -13.47 41.33
C GLY A 457 35.54 -12.31 40.40
N ILE A 458 36.16 -12.64 39.28
CA ILE A 458 36.53 -11.71 38.22
C ILE A 458 35.75 -12.04 36.95
N LYS A 459 35.47 -11.02 36.16
CA LYS A 459 34.79 -11.18 34.87
C LYS A 459 35.71 -11.92 33.88
N PHE A 460 35.13 -12.83 33.09
CA PHE A 460 35.80 -13.47 31.96
C PHE A 460 34.92 -13.53 30.71
#